data_AF-A0A6N7QDB4-F1
#
_entry.id   AF-A0A6N7QDB4-F1
#
_cell.length_a   1.000
_cell.length_b   1.000
_cell.length_c   1.000
_cell.angle_alpha   90.00
_cell.angle_beta   90.00
_cell.angle_gamma   90.00
#
_symmetry.space_group_name_H-M   'P 1'
#
loop_
_entity.id
_entity.type
_entity.pdbx_description
1 polymer ?
#
loop_
_entity_poly.entity_id
_entity_poly.type
_entity_poly.pdbx_seq_one_letter_code
_entity_poly.pdbx_strand_id
1 'polypeptide(L)' 'MYAFAAIEPLDQPLQNMIAQLTDVLARVHGNDTTHEDFLLVRRVQSPIEDAKQRSQQLLEMFQAAARQNDTAAQAA' A
#
# COMPACT_ATOMS: atom_id res chain seq x y z
N MET A 1 -26.56 -12.69 24.31
CA MET A 1 -25.34 -11.92 23.97
C MET A 1 -24.38 -12.89 23.31
N TYR A 2 -24.23 -12.82 21.99
CA TYR A 2 -23.27 -13.68 21.27
C TYR A 2 -21.87 -13.19 21.62
N ALA A 3 -21.11 -14.04 22.33
CA ALA A 3 -19.68 -13.85 22.48
C ALA A 3 -19.07 -14.00 21.09
N PHE A 4 -18.86 -12.87 20.42
CA PHE A 4 -17.82 -12.79 19.40
C PHE A 4 -16.54 -13.17 20.15
N ALA A 5 -16.15 -14.43 20.05
CA ALA A 5 -14.80 -14.83 20.40
C ALA A 5 -13.92 -13.82 19.68
N ALA A 6 -13.25 -12.96 20.45
CA ALA A 6 -12.23 -12.09 19.92
C ALA A 6 -11.25 -13.06 19.24
N ILE A 7 -11.32 -13.15 17.92
CA ILE A 7 -10.33 -13.86 17.13
C ILE A 7 -9.08 -13.06 17.43
N GLU A 8 -8.26 -13.58 18.34
CA GLU A 8 -6.99 -12.98 18.69
C GLU A 8 -6.27 -12.73 17.37
N PRO A 9 -5.86 -11.48 17.08
CA PRO A 9 -5.28 -11.15 15.79
C PRO A 9 -4.10 -12.10 15.57
N LEU A 10 -4.14 -12.84 14.46
CA LEU A 10 -3.10 -13.81 14.14
C LEU A 10 -1.73 -13.16 14.32
N ASP A 11 -0.90 -13.75 15.19
CA ASP A 11 0.43 -13.23 15.51
C ASP A 11 1.22 -12.95 14.22
N GLN A 12 1.78 -11.75 14.10
CA GLN A 12 2.51 -11.32 12.90
C GLN A 12 3.63 -12.31 12.47
N PRO A 13 4.40 -12.91 13.41
CA PRO A 13 5.37 -13.95 13.05
C PRO A 13 4.72 -15.19 12.43
N LEU A 14 3.57 -15.63 12.95
CA LEU A 14 2.83 -16.79 12.47
C LEU A 14 2.25 -16.54 11.07
N GLN A 15 1.71 -15.35 10.85
CA GLN A 15 1.25 -14.92 9.53
C GLN A 15 2.39 -14.91 8.49
N ASN A 16 3.54 -14.34 8.85
CA ASN A 16 4.69 -14.28 7.97
C ASN A 16 5.20 -15.68 7.61
N MET A 17 5.23 -16.60 8.58
CA MET A 17 5.62 -17.99 8.34
C MET A 17 4.65 -18.68 7.37
N ILE A 18 3.33 -18.54 7.58
CA ILE A 18 2.31 -19.12 6.69
C ILE A 18 2.47 -18.57 5.27
N ALA A 19 2.66 -17.26 5.14
CA ALA A 19 2.85 -16.59 3.85
C ALA A 19 4.09 -17.10 3.11
N GLN A 20 5.23 -17.26 3.82
CA GLN A 20 6.46 -17.80 3.25
C GLN A 20 6.31 -19.27 2.81
N LEU A 21 5.69 -20.11 3.65
CA LEU A 21 5.44 -21.51 3.29
C LEU A 21 4.57 -21.63 2.05
N THR A 22 3.54 -20.79 1.95
CA THR A 22 2.62 -20.79 0.82
C THR A 22 3.30 -20.30 -0.46
N ASP A 23 4.16 -19.29 -0.38
CA ASP A 23 4.97 -18.81 -1.50
C ASP A 23 5.92 -19.90 -2.03
N VAL A 24 6.62 -20.60 -1.13
CA VAL A 24 7.50 -21.72 -1.54
C VAL A 24 6.71 -22.80 -2.27
N LEU A 25 5.54 -23.18 -1.75
CA LEU A 25 4.66 -24.15 -2.41
C LEU A 25 4.19 -23.65 -3.78
N ALA A 26 3.74 -22.41 -3.87
CA ALA A 26 3.26 -21.82 -5.11
C ALA A 26 4.34 -21.78 -6.20
N ARG A 27 5.58 -21.42 -5.83
CA ARG A 27 6.75 -21.41 -6.72
C ARG A 27 7.15 -22.81 -7.19
N VAL A 28 7.08 -23.83 -6.32
CA VAL A 28 7.32 -25.24 -6.71
C VAL A 28 6.32 -25.69 -7.79
N HIS A 29 5.10 -25.16 -7.76
CA HIS A 29 4.08 -25.41 -8.78
C HIS A 29 4.20 -24.53 -10.04
N GLY A 30 5.23 -23.69 -10.14
CA GLY A 30 5.47 -22.82 -11.30
C GLY A 30 4.65 -21.54 -11.32
N ASN A 31 4.04 -21.15 -10.20
CA ASN A 31 3.37 -19.86 -10.09
C ASN A 31 4.39 -18.75 -9.81
N ASP A 32 4.20 -17.59 -10.45
CA ASP A 32 4.98 -16.39 -10.16
C ASP A 32 4.31 -15.64 -8.99
N THR A 33 4.72 -15.96 -7.78
CA THR A 33 4.18 -15.39 -6.54
C THR A 33 5.27 -14.85 -5.63
N THR A 34 4.85 -14.01 -4.70
CA THR A 34 5.64 -13.54 -3.57
C THR A 34 4.92 -13.82 -2.26
N HIS A 35 5.67 -13.92 -1.17
CA HIS A 35 5.08 -14.05 0.17
C HIS A 35 4.09 -12.93 0.51
N GLU A 36 4.22 -11.73 -0.07
CA GLU A 36 3.28 -10.62 0.17
C GLU A 36 1.86 -10.92 -0.35
N ASP A 37 1.77 -11.74 -1.40
CA ASP A 37 0.49 -12.18 -1.98
C ASP A 37 -0.32 -13.08 -1.04
N PHE A 38 0.35 -13.66 -0.03
CA PHE A 38 -0.24 -14.60 0.93
C PHE A 38 -0.40 -14.01 2.33
N LEU A 39 -0.18 -12.70 2.50
CA LEU A 39 -0.43 -12.02 3.78
C LEU A 39 -1.93 -11.97 4.08
N LEU A 40 -2.35 -12.65 5.15
CA LEU A 40 -3.76 -12.73 5.58
C LEU A 40 -4.32 -11.40 6.09
N VAL A 41 -3.45 -10.52 6.57
CA VAL A 41 -3.76 -9.13 6.94
C VAL A 41 -2.85 -8.26 6.10
N ARG A 42 -3.44 -7.55 5.12
CA ARG A 42 -2.69 -6.54 4.38
C ARG A 42 -2.23 -5.48 5.39
N ARG A 43 -0.94 -5.14 5.37
CA ARG A 43 -0.47 -3.92 6.05
C ARG A 43 -1.32 -2.77 5.53
N VAL A 44 -2.16 -2.23 6.40
CA VAL A 44 -2.83 -0.96 6.14
C VAL A 44 -1.69 0.03 5.93
N GLN A 45 -1.54 0.55 4.71
CA GLN A 45 -0.57 1.61 4.45
C GLN A 45 -0.78 2.69 5.50
N SER A 46 0.28 3.04 6.21
CA SER A 46 0.19 4.02 7.29
C SER A 46 -0.40 5.30 6.71
N PRO A 47 -1.44 5.89 7.32
CA PRO A 47 -2.07 7.12 6.81
C PRO A 47 -1.08 8.27 6.62
N ILE A 48 0.11 8.18 7.22
CA ILE A 48 1.21 9.13 7.09
C ILE A 48 1.89 9.05 5.71
N GLU A 49 2.10 7.85 5.15
CA GLU A 49 2.72 7.71 3.82
C GLU A 49 1.77 8.22 2.73
N ASP A 50 0.49 7.95 2.91
CA ASP A 50 -0.62 8.44 2.10
C ASP A 50 -0.71 9.97 2.08
N ALA A 51 -0.56 10.61 3.24
CA ALA A 51 -0.56 12.07 3.35
C ALA A 51 0.67 12.69 2.66
N LYS A 52 1.83 12.04 2.72
CA LYS A 52 3.05 12.49 2.05
C LYS A 52 2.94 12.35 0.54
N GLN A 53 2.37 11.26 0.04
CA GLN A 53 2.18 11.06 -1.40
C GLN A 53 1.16 12.04 -1.97
N ARG A 54 0.05 12.30 -1.25
CA ARG A 54 -0.94 13.31 -1.62
C ARG A 54 -0.37 14.74 -1.62
N SER A 55 0.45 15.09 -0.64
CA SER A 55 1.06 16.43 -0.60
C SER A 55 2.04 16.67 -1.75
N GLN A 56 2.79 15.64 -2.15
CA GLN A 56 3.65 15.69 -3.34
C GLN A 56 2.84 15.92 -4.62
N GLN A 57 1.74 15.18 -4.81
CA GLN A 57 0.85 15.37 -5.97
C GLN A 57 0.26 16.79 -6.02
N LEU A 58 -0.18 17.33 -4.88
CA LEU A 58 -0.71 18.70 -4.82
C LEU A 58 0.33 19.76 -5.18
N LEU A 59 1.57 19.59 -4.70
CA LEU A 59 2.69 20.50 -5.04
C LEU A 59 2.99 20.50 -6.54
N GLU A 60 2.98 19.33 -7.17
CA GLU A 60 3.19 19.21 -8.62
C GLU A 60 2.09 19.90 -9.43
N MET A 61 0.81 19.71 -9.04
CA MET A 61 -0.32 20.38 -9.69
C MET A 61 -0.24 21.91 -9.55
N PHE A 62 0.12 22.41 -8.37
CA PHE A 62 0.30 23.85 -8.14
C PHE A 62 1.45 24.41 -8.98
N GLN A 63 2.59 23.73 -9.06
CA GLN A 63 3.72 24.17 -9.88
C GLN A 63 3.35 24.16 -11.38
N ALA A 64 2.61 23.16 -11.84
CA ALA A 64 2.14 23.10 -13.22
C ALA A 64 1.21 24.27 -13.54
N ALA A 65 0.26 24.59 -12.65
CA ALA A 65 -0.64 25.72 -12.80
C ALA A 65 0.09 27.07 -12.74
N ALA A 66 1.08 27.22 -11.86
CA ALA A 66 1.89 28.43 -11.76
C ALA A 66 2.65 28.72 -13.07
N ARG A 67 3.29 27.69 -13.66
CA ARG A 67 3.97 27.83 -14.96
C ARG A 67 3.02 28.18 -16.10
N GLN A 68 1.79 27.65 -16.07
CA GLN A 68 0.76 28.00 -17.05
C GLN A 68 0.30 29.46 -16.90
N ASN A 69 0.20 29.97 -15.67
CA ASN A 69 -0.13 31.37 -15.42
C ASN A 69 1.02 32.32 -15.81
N ASP A 70 2.27 31.95 -15.54
CA ASP A 70 3.43 32.76 -15.94
C ASP A 70 3.58 32.86 -17.46
N THR A 71 3.30 31.76 -18.18
CA THR A 71 3.30 31.77 -19.66
C THR A 71 2.10 32.52 -20.24
N ALA A 72 0.92 32.45 -19.61
CA ALA A 72 -0.23 33.27 -19.99
C ALA A 72 -0.01 34.77 -19.71
N ALA A 73 0.70 35.12 -18.64
CA ALA A 73 1.04 36.50 -18.29
C ALA A 73 2.12 37.12 -19.19
N GLN A 74 3.00 36.32 -19.80
CA GLN A 74 4.01 36.78 -20.76
C GLN A 74 3.47 36.92 -22.20
N ALA A 75 2.29 36.34 -22.49
CA ALA A 75 1.64 36.40 -23.79
C ALA A 75 0.55 37.50 -23.91
N ALA A 76 0.35 38.29 -22.84
CA ALA A 76 -0.55 39.44 -22.78
C ALA A 76 0.25 40.75 -22.82
#